data_AF-A0A4X2KLG8-F1
#
_entry.id   AF-A0A4X2KLG8-F1
#
_cell.length_a   1.000
_cell.length_b   1.000
_cell.length_c   1.000
_cell.angle_alpha   90.00
_cell.angle_beta   90.00
_cell.angle_gamma   90.00
#
_symmetry.space_group_name_H-M   'P 1'
#
loop_
_entity.id
_entity.type
_entity.pdbx_description
1 polymer ?
#
loop_
_entity_poly.entity_id
_entity_poly.type
_entity_poly.pdbx_seq_one_letter_code
_entity_poly.pdbx_strand_id
1 'polypeptide(L)' 'MGRMHAPGKGLSQSALLYCRSVPTWQKLTSHDVKEHIYKLAKKGLTPSQIEECYTPHGRKMIE' A
#
# COMPACT_ATOMS: atom_id res chain seq x y z
N MET A 1 15.40 -3.74 3.56
CA MET A 1 16.25 -3.18 2.49
C MET A 1 17.65 -3.03 3.04
N GLY A 2 18.66 -3.52 2.33
CA GLY A 2 20.06 -3.38 2.74
C GLY A 2 20.55 -1.93 2.58
N ARG A 3 21.72 -1.63 3.16
CA ARG A 3 22.35 -0.32 2.98
C ARG A 3 23.06 -0.27 1.63
N MET A 4 22.81 0.77 0.85
CA MET A 4 23.37 0.93 -0.50
C MET A 4 24.87 1.30 -0.49
N HIS A 5 25.33 2.04 0.52
CA HIS A 5 26.71 2.56 0.58
C HIS A 5 27.50 2.16 1.83
N ALA A 6 26.89 1.47 2.80
CA ALA A 6 27.55 1.06 4.03
C ALA A 6 27.43 -0.45 4.22
N PRO A 7 28.46 -1.13 4.74
CA PRO A 7 28.37 -2.54 5.05
C PRO A 7 27.35 -2.74 6.19
N GLY A 8 26.27 -3.48 5.89
CA GLY A 8 25.21 -3.77 6.84
C GLY A 8 24.00 -4.45 6.19
N LYS A 9 23.56 -5.58 6.74
CA LYS A 9 22.44 -6.37 6.22
C LYS A 9 21.15 -5.99 6.96
N GLY A 10 20.40 -5.02 6.42
CA GLY A 10 19.10 -4.61 6.97
C GLY A 10 17.98 -5.55 6.55
N LEU A 11 17.29 -6.16 7.52
CA LEU A 11 16.22 -7.15 7.32
C LEU A 11 14.79 -6.56 7.33
N SER A 12 14.63 -5.24 7.50
CA SER A 12 13.31 -4.61 7.47
C SER A 12 12.74 -4.57 6.05
N GLN A 13 11.78 -5.45 5.77
CA GLN A 13 10.95 -5.45 4.55
C GLN A 13 9.50 -5.76 4.92
N SER A 14 8.56 -5.22 4.14
CA SER A 14 7.16 -5.62 4.23
C SER A 14 7.00 -7.04 3.67
N ALA A 15 6.31 -7.90 4.42
CA ALA A 15 5.88 -9.21 3.94
C ALA A 15 4.52 -9.08 3.24
N LEU A 16 4.39 -9.72 2.08
CA LEU A 16 3.12 -9.84 1.35
C LEU A 16 2.45 -11.16 1.75
N LEU A 17 1.12 -11.13 1.90
CA LEU A 17 0.33 -12.33 2.14
C LEU A 17 0.39 -13.27 0.93
N TYR A 18 0.36 -14.57 1.19
CA TYR A 18 0.32 -15.60 0.14
C TYR A 18 -0.97 -15.52 -0.67
N CYS A 19 -2.11 -15.26 0.00
CA CYS A 19 -3.41 -15.11 -0.64
C CYS A 19 -3.73 -13.64 -0.95
N ARG A 20 -4.22 -13.36 -2.16
CA ARG A 20 -4.53 -12.01 -2.66
C ARG A 20 -6.04 -11.71 -2.75
N SER A 21 -6.88 -12.50 -2.10
CA SER A 21 -8.33 -12.30 -2.11
C SER A 21 -8.72 -11.01 -1.38
N VAL A 22 -9.76 -10.34 -1.88
CA VAL A 22 -10.28 -9.13 -1.27
C VAL A 22 -10.95 -9.50 0.06
N PRO A 23 -10.61 -8.82 1.17
CA PRO A 23 -11.22 -9.11 2.46
C PRO A 23 -12.70 -8.70 2.49
N THR A 24 -13.53 -9.51 3.14
CA THR A 24 -15.01 -9.40 3.12
C THR A 24 -15.57 -8.08 3.68
N TRP A 25 -14.81 -7.35 4.50
CA TRP A 25 -15.20 -6.05 5.05
C TRP A 25 -14.95 -4.87 4.09
N GLN A 26 -14.27 -5.09 2.96
CA GLN A 26 -14.00 -4.05 1.98
C GLN A 26 -15.16 -3.91 0.99
N LYS A 27 -16.01 -2.91 1.21
CA LYS A 27 -17.19 -2.60 0.38
C LYS A 27 -16.92 -1.64 -0.79
N LEU A 28 -15.69 -1.14 -0.95
CA LEU A 28 -15.36 -0.24 -2.06
C LEU A 28 -15.36 -0.98 -3.39
N THR A 29 -16.08 -0.44 -4.37
CA THR A 29 -16.03 -0.97 -5.74
C THR A 29 -14.75 -0.52 -6.45
N SER A 30 -14.31 -1.26 -7.47
CA SER A 30 -13.13 -0.89 -8.25
C SER A 30 -13.27 0.45 -8.99
N HIS A 31 -14.51 0.92 -9.22
CA HIS A 31 -14.78 2.20 -9.86
C HIS A 31 -14.47 3.37 -8.92
N ASP A 32 -14.94 3.29 -7.67
CA ASP A 32 -14.71 4.31 -6.65
C ASP A 32 -13.22 4.49 -6.36
N VAL A 33 -12.44 3.40 -6.37
CA VAL A 33 -10.99 3.44 -6.15
C VAL A 33 -10.30 4.26 -7.25
N LYS A 34 -10.69 4.08 -8.52
CA LYS A 34 -10.10 4.81 -9.64
C LYS A 34 -10.37 6.31 -9.55
N GLU A 35 -11.60 6.71 -9.25
CA GLU A 35 -11.96 8.12 -9.12
C GLU A 35 -11.14 8.84 -8.05
N HIS A 36 -10.96 8.19 -6.89
CA HIS A 36 -10.19 8.77 -5.82
C HIS A 36 -8.70 8.86 -6.14
N ILE A 37 -8.12 7.88 -6.84
CA ILE A 37 -6.74 7.96 -7.32
C ILE A 37 -6.57 9.18 -8.22
N TYR A 38 -7.50 9.43 -9.16
CA TYR A 38 -7.43 10.62 -10.00
C TYR A 38 -7.56 11.92 -9.21
N LYS A 39 -8.43 11.97 -8.19
CA LYS A 39 -8.59 13.14 -7.31
C LYS A 39 -7.32 13.42 -6.51
N LEU A 40 -6.65 12.39 -5.98
CA LEU A 40 -5.42 12.51 -5.20
C LEU A 40 -4.20 12.81 -6.09
N ALA A 41 -4.13 12.23 -7.28
CA ALA A 41 -3.10 12.52 -8.26
C ALA A 41 -3.17 13.99 -8.72
N LYS A 42 -4.38 14.53 -8.94
CA LYS A 42 -4.57 15.96 -9.25
C LYS A 42 -4.16 16.90 -8.11
N LYS A 43 -4.15 16.42 -6.86
CA LYS A 43 -3.64 17.18 -5.71
C LYS A 43 -2.11 17.17 -5.62
N GLY A 44 -1.41 16.44 -6.49
CA GLY A 44 0.05 16.39 -6.53
C GLY A 44 0.68 15.44 -5.51
N LEU A 45 -0.09 14.50 -4.95
CA LEU A 45 0.45 13.47 -4.07
C LEU A 45 1.30 12.47 -4.88
N THR A 46 2.44 12.08 -4.31
CA THR A 46 3.29 11.06 -4.94
C THR A 46 2.61 9.69 -4.89
N PRO A 47 2.81 8.81 -5.89
CA PRO A 47 2.19 7.49 -5.92
C PRO A 47 2.40 6.70 -4.62
N SER A 48 3.60 6.76 -4.02
CA SER A 48 3.89 6.08 -2.75
C SER A 48 3.04 6.59 -1.58
N GLN A 49 2.73 7.89 -1.53
CA GLN A 49 1.85 8.47 -0.51
C GLN A 49 0.37 8.11 -0.75
N ILE A 50 -0.04 8.02 -2.01
CA ILE A 50 -1.39 7.56 -2.38
C ILE A 50 -1.55 6.08 -1.99
N GLU A 51 -0.56 5.25 -2.33
CA GLU A 51 -0.50 3.85 -1.97
C GLU A 51 -0.56 3.66 -0.45
N GLU A 52 0.22 4.42 0.32
CA GLU A 52 0.19 4.40 1.79
C GLU A 52 -1.18 4.78 2.38
N CYS A 53 -1.87 5.76 1.79
CA CYS A 53 -3.23 6.14 2.22
C CYS A 53 -4.28 5.07 1.93
N TYR A 54 -4.10 4.28 0.85
CA TYR A 54 -4.97 3.14 0.52
C TYR A 54 -4.61 1.85 1.25
N THR A 55 -3.35 1.73 1.64
CA THR A 55 -2.83 0.70 2.53
C THR A 55 -2.59 1.32 3.91
N PRO A 56 -3.62 1.78 4.65
CA PRO A 56 -3.38 2.15 6.04
C PRO A 56 -2.74 0.93 6.70
N HIS A 57 -1.78 1.14 7.57
CA HIS A 57 -1.07 0.04 8.26
C HIS A 57 -2.02 -0.92 9.02
N GLY A 58 -3.33 -0.64 9.08
CA GLY A 58 -4.42 -1.53 9.50
C GLY A 58 -5.31 -2.14 8.40
N ARG A 59 -4.97 -2.07 7.10
CA ARG A 59 -5.46 -2.96 6.01
C ARG A 59 -4.46 -4.07 5.68
N LYS A 60 -3.37 -4.18 6.44
CA LYS A 60 -2.76 -5.48 6.75
C LYS A 60 -3.69 -6.21 7.71
N MET A 61 -4.92 -6.47 7.28
CA MET A 61 -5.89 -7.17 8.11
C MET A 61 -5.78 -8.66 7.81
N ILE A 62 -5.32 -9.32 8.87
CA ILE A 62 -5.70 -10.65 9.33
C ILE A 62 -4.89 -11.78 8.70
N GLU A 63 -4.03 -12.32 9.58
CA GLU A 63 -3.09 -13.45 9.52
C GLU A 63 -1.85 -13.31 8.62
#